data_AF-A0A2Z5YTR7-F1
#
_entry.id   AF-A0A2Z5YTR7-F1
#
_cell.length_a   1.000
_cell.length_b   1.000
_cell.length_c   1.000
_cell.angle_alpha   90.00
_cell.angle_beta   90.00
_cell.angle_gamma   90.00
#
_symmetry.space_group_name_H-M   'P 1'
#
loop_
_entity.id
_entity.type
_entity.pdbx_description
1 polymer ?
#
loop_
_entity_poly.entity_id
_entity_poly.type
_entity_poly.pdbx_seq_one_letter_code
_entity_poly.pdbx_strand_id
1 'polypeptide(L)'
;MQRPFAIAGLLALLAMMASPARAQAQDQTDAPAPTAEEMLAKARELYRAPGTRRPCKAPHGNEIVVCAADPSQFRTESSLDEAVRRGERPAGDIPDAPDVDGLPKGGTVVVRGCFIPPCPPPPAYFIDFSTLPEPLTPEEAAKVKAAPTEAP
;
A
#
# COMPACT_ATOMS: atom_id res chain seq x y z
N MET A 1 -8.13 -80.41 7.85
CA MET A 1 -6.68 -80.19 8.00
C MET A 1 -6.32 -78.86 7.39
N GLN A 2 -5.88 -77.92 8.24
CA GLN A 2 -5.61 -76.51 7.95
C GLN A 2 -4.68 -76.28 6.75
N ARG A 3 -5.08 -75.39 5.84
CA ARG A 3 -4.22 -74.82 4.80
C ARG A 3 -3.61 -73.50 5.32
N PRO A 4 -2.28 -73.38 5.43
CA PRO A 4 -1.59 -72.21 5.95
C PRO A 4 -1.44 -71.14 4.86
N PHE A 5 -2.53 -70.48 4.46
CA PHE A 5 -2.48 -69.38 3.50
C PHE A 5 -2.87 -68.01 4.08
N ALA A 6 -3.29 -67.96 5.35
CA ALA A 6 -3.72 -66.71 5.98
C ALA A 6 -2.57 -65.83 6.52
N ILE A 7 -1.35 -66.37 6.70
CA ILE A 7 -0.23 -65.64 7.30
C ILE A 7 0.54 -64.83 6.25
N ALA A 8 0.56 -65.27 4.99
CA ALA A 8 1.28 -64.58 3.91
C ALA A 8 0.59 -63.26 3.48
N GLY A 9 -0.73 -63.17 3.60
CA GLY A 9 -1.48 -61.94 3.28
C GLY A 9 -1.31 -60.82 4.30
N LEU A 10 -1.12 -61.17 5.58
CA LEU A 10 -0.99 -60.19 6.67
C LEU A 10 0.38 -59.48 6.64
N LEU A 11 1.44 -60.20 6.23
CA LEU A 11 2.80 -59.64 6.09
C LEU A 11 2.92 -58.68 4.89
N ALA A 12 2.15 -58.90 3.81
CA ALA A 12 2.13 -58.00 2.66
C ALA A 12 1.41 -56.68 2.96
N LEU A 13 0.40 -56.69 3.82
CA LEU A 13 -0.33 -55.46 4.21
C LEU A 13 0.46 -54.59 5.21
N LEU A 14 1.25 -55.22 6.11
CA LEU A 14 2.10 -54.49 7.05
C LEU A 14 3.30 -53.80 6.37
N ALA A 15 3.73 -54.30 5.21
CA ALA A 15 4.82 -53.72 4.42
C ALA A 15 4.42 -52.42 3.67
N MET A 16 3.12 -52.17 3.45
CA MET A 16 2.64 -50.92 2.83
C MET A 16 2.51 -49.74 3.82
N MET A 17 2.52 -50.00 5.13
CA MET A 17 2.51 -48.95 6.18
C MET A 17 3.91 -48.52 6.61
N ALA A 18 4.96 -49.17 6.08
CA ALA A 18 6.34 -48.69 6.17
C ALA A 18 6.68 -47.78 4.99
N SER A 19 5.83 -46.79 4.72
CA SER A 19 6.31 -45.61 4.00
C SER A 19 7.23 -44.87 4.97
N PRO A 20 8.52 -44.68 4.68
CA PRO A 20 9.27 -43.69 5.43
C PRO A 20 8.50 -42.40 5.18
N ALA A 21 7.97 -41.80 6.26
CA ALA A 21 7.68 -40.39 6.25
C ALA A 21 8.99 -39.73 5.83
N ARG A 22 9.13 -39.44 4.53
CA ARG A 22 10.13 -38.52 4.05
C ARG A 22 9.78 -37.25 4.77
N ALA A 23 10.54 -36.99 5.85
CA ALA A 23 10.68 -35.66 6.39
C ALA A 23 10.78 -34.75 5.17
N GLN A 24 9.86 -33.80 5.07
CA GLN A 24 9.94 -32.71 4.11
C GLN A 24 11.17 -31.89 4.54
N ALA A 25 12.37 -32.44 4.31
CA ALA A 25 13.59 -31.69 4.26
C ALA A 25 13.34 -30.73 3.11
N GLN A 26 13.18 -29.47 3.48
CA GLN A 26 12.94 -28.37 2.57
C GLN A 26 13.96 -28.51 1.45
N ASP A 27 13.46 -28.71 0.24
CA ASP A 27 14.20 -28.48 -1.00
C ASP A 27 14.52 -27.00 -1.03
N GLN A 28 15.57 -26.66 -0.30
CA GLN A 28 16.08 -25.32 -0.10
C GLN A 28 17.26 -25.26 -1.06
N THR A 29 16.98 -24.72 -2.26
CA THR A 29 17.86 -23.93 -3.12
C THR A 29 19.34 -24.00 -2.75
N ASP A 30 20.20 -24.39 -3.69
CA ASP A 30 21.69 -24.38 -3.80
C ASP A 30 22.51 -23.36 -2.96
N ALA A 31 22.13 -23.12 -1.71
CA ALA A 31 22.76 -22.22 -0.78
C ALA A 31 23.66 -23.06 0.12
N PRO A 32 24.92 -22.66 0.30
CA PRO A 32 25.80 -23.34 1.24
C PRO A 32 25.16 -23.35 2.62
N ALA A 33 25.30 -24.47 3.34
CA ALA A 33 24.85 -24.57 4.71
C ALA A 33 25.46 -23.43 5.54
N PRO A 34 24.68 -22.76 6.41
CA PRO A 34 25.17 -21.61 7.16
C PRO A 34 26.33 -22.03 8.06
N THR A 35 27.33 -21.16 8.16
CA THR A 35 28.50 -21.40 9.02
C THR A 35 28.11 -21.32 10.50
N ALA A 36 28.94 -21.91 11.38
CA ALA A 36 28.71 -21.85 12.82
C ALA A 36 28.66 -20.39 13.32
N GLU A 37 29.50 -19.53 12.74
CA GLU A 37 29.57 -18.09 13.00
C GLU A 37 28.27 -17.38 12.61
N GLU A 38 27.70 -17.70 11.45
CA GLU A 38 26.42 -17.16 10.99
C GLU A 38 25.26 -17.61 11.88
N MET A 39 25.25 -18.89 12.27
CA MET A 39 24.24 -19.41 13.18
C MET A 39 24.31 -18.75 14.56
N LEU A 40 25.51 -18.55 15.10
CA LEU A 40 25.74 -17.84 16.36
C LEU A 40 25.35 -16.37 16.26
N ALA A 41 25.66 -15.70 15.15
CA ALA A 41 25.25 -14.31 14.91
C ALA A 41 23.72 -14.18 14.87
N LYS A 42 23.04 -15.11 14.19
CA LYS A 42 21.58 -15.17 14.12
C LYS A 42 20.95 -15.46 15.49
N ALA A 43 21.51 -16.38 16.27
CA ALA A 43 21.03 -16.69 17.61
C ALA A 43 21.19 -15.49 18.57
N ARG A 44 22.33 -14.78 18.51
CA ARG A 44 22.55 -13.54 19.29
C ARG A 44 21.57 -12.43 18.92
N GLU A 45 21.17 -12.36 17.65
CA GLU A 45 20.14 -11.41 17.20
C GLU A 45 18.76 -11.79 17.72
N LEU A 46 18.38 -13.07 17.61
CA LEU A 46 17.06 -13.57 18.01
C LEU A 46 16.85 -13.57 19.54
N TYR A 47 17.86 -13.95 20.31
CA TYR A 47 17.81 -14.03 21.77
C TYR A 47 18.39 -12.79 22.47
N ARG A 48 18.36 -11.64 21.81
CA ARG A 48 18.86 -10.38 22.37
C ARG A 48 18.06 -10.01 23.63
N ALA A 49 18.77 -9.57 24.67
CA ALA A 49 18.13 -9.11 25.91
C ALA A 49 17.18 -7.93 25.64
N PRO A 50 15.95 -7.95 26.21
CA PRO A 50 15.00 -6.86 26.07
C PRO A 50 15.63 -5.53 26.49
N GLY A 51 15.45 -4.47 25.67
CA GLY A 51 15.97 -3.13 25.95
C GLY A 51 17.36 -2.83 25.41
N THR A 52 18.08 -3.80 24.86
CA THR A 52 19.34 -3.52 24.14
C THR A 52 19.06 -3.08 22.70
N ARG A 53 19.40 -1.83 22.37
CA ARG A 53 19.21 -1.28 21.01
C ARG A 53 20.37 -1.69 20.11
N ARG A 54 20.11 -1.86 18.80
CA ARG A 54 21.20 -2.00 17.82
C ARG A 54 22.05 -0.73 17.82
N PRO A 55 23.39 -0.84 17.83
CA PRO A 55 24.24 0.32 17.65
C PRO A 55 24.03 0.89 16.25
N CYS A 56 23.89 2.21 16.16
CA CYS A 56 23.85 2.89 14.87
C CYS A 56 25.20 2.80 14.18
N LYS A 57 25.17 2.93 12.85
CA LYS A 57 26.37 3.34 12.12
C LYS A 57 26.88 4.64 12.77
N ALA A 58 28.18 4.71 13.02
CA ALA A 58 28.78 5.92 13.57
C ALA A 58 28.53 7.10 12.60
N PRO A 59 28.12 8.27 13.11
CA PRO A 59 27.95 9.46 12.27
C PRO A 59 29.31 9.88 11.69
N HIS A 60 29.30 10.41 10.47
CA HIS A 60 30.46 11.07 9.87
C HIS A 60 30.23 12.59 9.87
N GLY A 61 31.07 13.33 10.59
CA GLY A 61 30.96 14.79 10.68
C GLY A 61 29.72 15.25 11.45
N ASN A 62 28.89 16.09 10.82
CA ASN A 62 27.74 16.75 11.45
C ASN A 62 26.38 16.08 11.14
N GLU A 63 26.38 14.79 10.78
CA GLU A 63 25.16 14.04 10.49
C GLU A 63 24.46 13.55 11.78
N ILE A 64 23.15 13.74 11.87
CA ILE A 64 22.32 13.11 12.90
C ILE A 64 21.87 11.74 12.38
N VAL A 65 22.50 10.67 12.86
CA VAL A 65 22.11 9.29 12.51
C VAL A 65 21.00 8.82 13.45
N VAL A 66 19.79 8.62 12.91
CA VAL A 66 18.65 8.06 13.65
C VAL A 66 18.50 6.58 13.32
N CYS A 67 18.70 5.71 14.32
CA CYS A 67 18.40 4.29 14.19
C CYS A 67 16.90 4.02 14.30
N ALA A 68 16.24 3.85 13.16
CA ALA A 68 14.95 3.18 13.10
C ALA A 68 15.15 1.70 12.74
N ALA A 69 14.34 0.83 13.32
CA ALA A 69 14.15 -0.49 12.73
C ALA A 69 13.50 -0.31 11.35
N ASP A 70 13.84 -1.15 10.37
CA ASP A 70 13.19 -1.11 9.06
C ASP A 70 11.67 -1.27 9.26
N PRO A 71 10.85 -0.26 8.93
CA PRO A 71 9.41 -0.33 9.15
C PRO A 71 8.75 -1.42 8.29
N SER A 72 9.40 -1.87 7.20
CA SER A 72 8.89 -2.92 6.33
C SER A 72 8.72 -4.25 7.06
N GLN A 73 9.58 -4.55 8.04
CA GLN A 73 9.55 -5.82 8.78
C GLN A 73 8.32 -5.98 9.68
N PHE A 74 7.64 -4.87 10.00
CA PHE A 74 6.40 -4.84 10.78
C PHE A 74 5.19 -4.46 9.94
N ARG A 75 5.39 -4.13 8.66
CA ARG A 75 4.30 -3.77 7.76
C ARG A 75 3.64 -5.06 7.26
N THR A 76 2.37 -5.23 7.58
CA THR A 76 1.52 -6.20 6.89
C THR A 76 1.13 -5.62 5.53
N GLU A 77 1.13 -6.45 4.50
CA GLU A 77 0.68 -6.04 3.18
C GLU A 77 -0.79 -5.56 3.23
N SER A 78 -1.08 -4.40 2.62
CA SER A 78 -2.45 -3.91 2.53
C SER A 78 -3.19 -4.55 1.34
N SER A 79 -4.51 -4.57 1.39
CA SER A 79 -5.35 -5.04 0.26
C SER A 79 -5.08 -4.28 -1.04
N LEU A 80 -4.68 -3.00 -0.94
CA LEU A 80 -4.23 -2.18 -2.07
C LEU A 80 -2.90 -2.67 -2.63
N ASP A 81 -1.90 -2.91 -1.77
CA ASP A 81 -0.58 -3.38 -2.19
C ASP A 81 -0.69 -4.74 -2.91
N GLU A 82 -1.53 -5.64 -2.38
CA GLU A 82 -1.79 -6.96 -2.97
C GLU A 82 -2.45 -6.85 -4.35
N ALA A 83 -3.46 -5.98 -4.49
CA ALA A 83 -4.16 -5.76 -5.75
C ALA A 83 -3.24 -5.14 -6.82
N VAL A 84 -2.43 -4.15 -6.45
CA VAL A 84 -1.42 -3.54 -7.34
C VAL A 84 -0.44 -4.58 -7.87
N ARG A 85 0.06 -5.46 -7.00
CA ARG A 85 0.98 -6.54 -7.41
C ARG A 85 0.34 -7.52 -8.40
N ARG A 86 -0.97 -7.82 -8.25
CA ARG A 86 -1.70 -8.71 -9.15
C ARG A 86 -2.21 -8.02 -10.42
N GLY A 87 -2.07 -6.69 -10.53
CA GLY A 87 -2.68 -5.92 -11.61
C GLY A 87 -4.21 -5.89 -11.53
N GLU A 88 -4.75 -6.03 -10.33
CA GLU A 88 -6.19 -6.10 -10.05
C GLU A 88 -6.67 -4.83 -9.34
N ARG A 89 -8.00 -4.64 -9.31
CA ARG A 89 -8.62 -3.57 -8.54
C ARG A 89 -8.58 -3.91 -7.04
N PRO A 90 -8.21 -2.96 -6.16
CA PRO A 90 -8.32 -3.13 -4.70
C PRO A 90 -9.76 -3.41 -4.27
N ALA A 91 -9.96 -4.34 -3.35
CA ALA A 91 -11.28 -4.63 -2.80
C ALA A 91 -11.80 -3.43 -1.97
N GLY A 92 -13.02 -2.97 -2.26
CA GLY A 92 -13.72 -1.91 -1.51
C GLY A 92 -14.36 -0.85 -2.40
N ASP A 93 -14.94 0.17 -1.78
CA ASP A 93 -15.60 1.31 -2.45
C ASP A 93 -14.59 2.41 -2.85
N ILE A 94 -13.32 2.06 -3.07
CA ILE A 94 -12.31 3.03 -3.50
C ILE A 94 -12.59 3.34 -4.98
N PRO A 95 -12.95 4.59 -5.33
CA PRO A 95 -13.18 4.96 -6.72
C PRO A 95 -11.88 4.83 -7.52
N ASP A 96 -11.98 4.45 -8.80
CA ASP A 96 -10.83 4.46 -9.69
C ASP A 96 -10.24 5.88 -9.79
N ALA A 97 -8.94 5.97 -10.07
CA ALA A 97 -8.33 7.24 -10.40
C ALA A 97 -9.11 7.89 -11.57
N PRO A 98 -9.41 9.19 -11.52
CA PRO A 98 -10.10 9.86 -12.60
C PRO A 98 -9.29 9.70 -13.89
N ASP A 99 -9.99 9.40 -14.97
CA ASP A 99 -9.39 9.30 -16.30
C ASP A 99 -8.86 10.68 -16.74
N VAL A 100 -7.57 10.92 -16.49
CA VAL A 100 -6.86 12.10 -16.97
C VAL A 100 -6.51 12.00 -18.47
N ASP A 101 -6.78 10.86 -19.12
CA ASP A 101 -6.81 10.73 -20.58
C ASP A 101 -8.15 11.22 -21.16
N GLY A 102 -8.95 11.97 -20.38
CA GLY A 102 -10.02 12.85 -20.85
C GLY A 102 -9.54 14.03 -21.71
N LEU A 103 -8.23 14.15 -21.97
CA LEU A 103 -7.75 14.85 -23.15
C LEU A 103 -8.10 14.02 -24.39
N PRO A 104 -8.93 14.52 -25.31
CA PRO A 104 -9.30 13.74 -26.48
C PRO A 104 -8.03 13.27 -27.20
N LYS A 105 -7.90 11.96 -27.45
CA LYS A 105 -6.78 11.36 -28.21
C LYS A 105 -6.76 11.97 -29.62
N GLY A 106 -6.05 13.08 -29.78
CA GLY A 106 -6.03 13.88 -31.02
C GLY A 106 -7.13 14.94 -31.15
N GLY A 107 -7.80 15.37 -30.08
CA GLY A 107 -8.74 16.48 -30.15
C GLY A 107 -8.07 17.82 -29.85
N THR A 108 -8.45 18.83 -30.62
CA THR A 108 -7.95 20.20 -30.46
C THR A 108 -8.30 20.72 -29.07
N VAL A 109 -7.27 20.96 -28.26
CA VAL A 109 -7.42 21.78 -27.06
C VAL A 109 -7.75 23.19 -27.56
N VAL A 110 -9.03 23.52 -27.62
CA VAL A 110 -9.44 24.88 -27.96
C VAL A 110 -9.09 25.74 -26.75
N VAL A 111 -7.87 26.28 -26.75
CA VAL A 111 -7.50 27.35 -25.83
C VAL A 111 -8.45 28.50 -26.13
N ARG A 112 -9.45 28.70 -25.26
CA ARG A 112 -10.39 29.81 -25.35
C ARG A 112 -9.63 31.06 -24.94
N GLY A 113 -9.17 31.83 -25.92
CA GLY A 113 -8.46 33.08 -25.70
C GLY A 113 -7.48 33.36 -26.82
N CYS A 114 -7.13 34.63 -27.00
CA CYS A 114 -5.99 34.96 -27.83
C CYS A 114 -4.72 34.49 -27.09
N PHE A 115 -4.05 33.50 -27.65
CA PHE A 115 -2.76 32.98 -27.16
C PHE A 115 -1.58 33.50 -28.00
N ILE A 116 -1.83 33.89 -29.26
CA ILE A 116 -0.83 34.42 -30.18
C ILE A 116 -0.93 35.95 -30.21
N PRO A 117 0.07 36.69 -29.72
CA PRO A 117 0.00 38.15 -29.61
C PRO A 117 0.01 38.85 -30.99
N PRO A 118 -0.53 40.09 -31.07
CA PRO A 118 -1.03 40.91 -29.96
C PRO A 118 -2.48 40.58 -29.60
N CYS A 119 -2.70 40.27 -28.32
CA CYS A 119 -4.04 39.95 -27.83
C CYS A 119 -4.78 41.21 -27.39
N PRO A 120 -6.09 41.30 -27.65
CA PRO A 120 -6.88 42.43 -27.19
C PRO A 120 -6.77 42.49 -25.66
N PRO A 121 -6.67 43.70 -25.08
CA PRO A 121 -6.68 43.86 -23.64
C PRO A 121 -7.98 43.26 -23.08
N PRO A 122 -7.94 42.73 -21.84
CA PRO A 122 -9.15 42.23 -21.20
C PRO A 122 -10.22 43.33 -21.16
N PRO A 123 -11.51 42.96 -21.26
CA PRO A 123 -12.58 43.94 -21.19
C PRO A 123 -12.51 44.69 -19.85
N ALA A 124 -12.64 46.01 -19.91
CA ALA A 124 -12.82 46.82 -18.71
C ALA A 124 -14.26 46.65 -18.22
N TYR A 125 -14.43 46.16 -16.99
CA TYR A 125 -15.74 46.07 -16.35
C TYR A 125 -16.03 47.37 -15.62
N PHE A 126 -17.10 48.06 -16.03
CA PHE A 126 -17.65 49.20 -15.31
C PHE A 126 -18.86 48.71 -14.52
N ILE A 127 -18.68 48.53 -13.22
CA ILE A 127 -19.76 48.12 -12.30
C ILE A 127 -20.43 49.39 -11.79
N ASP A 128 -21.73 49.53 -12.05
CA ASP A 128 -22.52 50.64 -11.51
C ASP A 128 -22.96 50.31 -10.08
N PHE A 129 -22.19 50.82 -9.11
CA PHE A 129 -22.46 50.65 -7.70
C PHE A 129 -23.75 51.35 -7.23
N SER A 130 -24.35 52.24 -8.03
CA SER A 130 -25.61 52.90 -7.68
C SER A 130 -26.83 51.97 -7.81
N THR A 131 -26.68 50.87 -8.55
CA THR A 131 -27.74 49.87 -8.76
C THR A 131 -27.65 48.69 -7.80
N LEU A 132 -26.58 48.61 -7.01
CA LEU A 132 -26.44 47.54 -6.03
C LEU A 132 -27.42 47.78 -4.86
N PRO A 133 -28.07 46.71 -4.35
CA PRO A 133 -28.90 46.83 -3.17
C PRO A 133 -28.07 47.27 -1.96
N GLU A 134 -28.70 48.00 -1.04
CA GLU A 134 -28.05 48.35 0.21
C GLU A 134 -27.64 47.08 0.98
N PRO A 135 -26.47 47.10 1.64
CA PRO A 135 -25.99 45.94 2.38
C PRO A 135 -26.97 45.62 3.51
N LEU A 136 -27.20 44.33 3.74
CA LEU A 136 -28.06 43.86 4.82
C LEU A 136 -27.57 44.38 6.17
N THR A 137 -28.51 44.70 7.05
CA THR A 137 -28.17 44.99 8.45
C THR A 137 -27.57 43.74 9.12
N PRO A 138 -26.78 43.90 10.19
CA PRO A 138 -26.19 42.76 10.90
C PRO A 138 -27.24 41.73 11.38
N GLU A 139 -28.44 42.19 11.73
CA GLU A 139 -29.54 41.32 12.17
C GLU A 139 -30.16 40.53 11.01
N GLU A 140 -30.35 41.16 9.85
CA GLU A 140 -30.82 40.50 8.63
C GLU A 140 -29.81 39.48 8.11
N ALA A 141 -28.52 39.84 8.11
CA ALA A 141 -27.44 38.94 7.73
C ALA A 141 -27.37 37.70 8.65
N ALA A 142 -27.68 37.84 9.94
CA ALA A 142 -27.75 36.71 10.87
C ALA A 142 -28.90 35.76 10.55
N LYS A 143 -30.06 36.28 10.12
CA LYS A 143 -31.23 35.48 9.70
C LYS A 143 -30.96 34.69 8.41
N VAL A 144 -30.27 35.29 7.44
CA VAL A 144 -29.86 34.61 6.19
C VAL A 144 -28.80 33.54 6.46
N LYS A 145 -27.84 33.79 7.36
CA LYS A 145 -26.84 32.79 7.76
C LYS A 145 -27.42 31.60 8.52
N ALA A 146 -28.50 31.81 9.27
CA ALA A 146 -29.14 30.80 10.10
C ALA A 146 -30.18 29.96 9.37
N ALA A 147 -30.57 30.34 8.15
CA ALA A 147 -31.45 29.53 7.33
C ALA A 147 -30.71 28.23 6.96
N PRO A 148 -31.22 27.03 7.32
CA PRO A 148 -30.67 25.80 6.79
C PRO A 148 -30.78 25.85 5.26
N THR A 149 -29.71 25.50 4.57
CA THR A 149 -29.73 25.22 3.13
C THR A 149 -30.70 24.08 2.88
N GLU A 150 -31.98 24.39 2.64
CA GLU A 150 -32.86 23.48 1.91
C GLU A 150 -32.30 23.42 0.48
N ALA A 151 -31.46 22.41 0.28
CA ALA A 151 -31.04 21.99 -1.04
C ALA A 151 -32.24 21.33 -1.75
N PRO A 152 -32.40 21.54 -3.07
CA PRO A 152 -33.37 20.80 -3.87
C PRO A 152 -33.00 19.31 -4.00
#